data_AF-A0A3N5VIQ8-F1
#
_entry.id   AF-A0A3N5VIQ8-F1
#
_cell.length_a   1.000
_cell.length_b   1.000
_cell.length_c   1.000
_cell.angle_alpha   90.00
_cell.angle_beta   90.00
_cell.angle_gamma   90.00
#
_symmetry.space_group_name_H-M   'P 1'
#
loop_
_entity.id
_entity.type
_entity.pdbx_description
1 polymer ?
#
loop_
_entity_poly.entity_id
_entity_poly.type
_entity_poly.pdbx_seq_one_letter_code
_entity_poly.pdbx_strand_id
1 'polypeptide(L)'
;SAVAFLVVKYAGVCYLFYLGVKSLRDKSTFELRGRTSAVSSGKLFWQGVLSNVLNPKVAIFFLAFLPQFVDQTSSNIALQMITLGLTFALFGLCFLVIVGYFAGAIGVWLTHRPQYTNILRWLTGGVLIGLGVRLALTERK
;
A
#
# COMPACT_ATOMS: atom_id res chain seq x y z
N SER A 1 9.61 8.80 -23.08
CA SER A 1 9.69 8.13 -24.41
C SER A 1 8.95 6.81 -24.42
N ALA A 2 8.38 6.42 -25.57
CA ALA A 2 7.65 5.16 -25.77
C ALA A 2 8.45 3.91 -25.36
N VAL A 3 9.75 3.91 -25.64
CA VAL A 3 10.68 2.83 -25.28
C VAL A 3 10.80 2.68 -23.75
N ALA A 4 10.96 3.78 -23.01
CA ALA A 4 11.03 3.74 -21.55
C ALA A 4 9.75 3.17 -20.92
N PHE A 5 8.59 3.52 -21.47
CA PHE A 5 7.31 2.95 -21.03
C PHE A 5 7.23 1.44 -21.30
N LEU A 6 7.65 0.98 -22.48
CA LEU A 6 7.68 -0.44 -22.83
C LEU A 6 8.61 -1.25 -21.91
N VAL A 7 9.81 -0.72 -21.62
CA VAL A 7 10.76 -1.35 -20.69
C VAL A 7 10.14 -1.48 -19.30
N VAL A 8 9.58 -0.40 -18.75
CA VAL A 8 8.93 -0.42 -17.43
C VAL A 8 7.70 -1.33 -17.42
N LYS A 9 6.91 -1.36 -18.51
CA LYS A 9 5.73 -2.22 -18.66
C LYS A 9 6.13 -3.69 -18.57
N TYR A 10 7.05 -4.15 -19.43
CA TYR A 10 7.46 -5.56 -19.44
C TYR A 10 8.21 -5.97 -18.17
N ALA A 11 9.03 -5.08 -17.60
CA ALA A 11 9.63 -5.31 -16.30
C ALA A 11 8.56 -5.52 -15.21
N GLY A 12 7.53 -4.67 -15.19
CA GLY A 12 6.39 -4.79 -14.27
C GLY A 12 5.60 -6.09 -14.45
N VAL A 13 5.34 -6.50 -15.71
CA VAL A 13 4.68 -7.77 -16.04
C VAL A 13 5.48 -8.96 -15.50
N CYS A 14 6.78 -9.04 -15.82
CA CYS A 14 7.66 -10.10 -15.33
C CYS A 14 7.70 -10.13 -13.79
N TYR A 15 7.77 -8.95 -13.16
CA TYR A 15 7.78 -8.84 -11.71
C TYR A 15 6.48 -9.32 -11.06
N LEU A 16 5.32 -8.97 -11.63
CA LEU A 16 4.01 -9.43 -11.15
C LEU A 16 3.84 -10.95 -11.29
N PHE A 17 4.27 -11.53 -12.41
CA PHE A 17 4.28 -13.00 -12.56
C PHE A 17 5.23 -13.65 -11.56
N TYR A 18 6.44 -13.12 -11.39
CA TYR A 18 7.38 -13.60 -10.39
C TYR A 18 6.79 -13.57 -8.98
N LEU A 19 6.19 -12.45 -8.55
CA LEU A 19 5.55 -12.32 -7.24
C LEU A 19 4.33 -13.25 -7.10
N GLY A 20 3.52 -13.38 -8.16
CA GLY A 20 2.36 -14.26 -8.16
C GLY A 20 2.77 -15.74 -8.00
N VAL A 21 3.74 -16.21 -8.78
CA VAL A 21 4.29 -17.57 -8.68
C VAL A 21 4.98 -17.77 -7.33
N LYS A 22 5.75 -16.80 -6.86
CA LYS A 22 6.38 -16.83 -5.54
C LYS A 22 5.33 -16.99 -4.44
N SER A 23 4.24 -16.22 -4.50
CA SER A 23 3.12 -16.32 -3.56
C SER A 23 2.49 -17.70 -3.62
N LEU A 24 2.17 -18.24 -4.80
CA LEU A 24 1.57 -19.59 -4.92
C LEU A 24 2.48 -20.72 -4.40
N ARG A 25 3.79 -20.58 -4.58
CA ARG A 25 4.80 -21.56 -4.13
C ARG A 25 5.14 -21.44 -2.65
N ASP A 26 4.77 -20.35 -1.99
CA ASP A 26 5.07 -20.13 -0.59
C ASP A 26 4.22 -21.06 0.30
N LYS A 27 4.75 -22.26 0.55
CA LYS A 27 4.14 -23.25 1.45
C LYS A 27 4.37 -22.94 2.91
N SER A 28 5.04 -21.84 3.26
CA SER A 28 5.10 -21.43 4.66
C SER A 28 3.67 -21.23 5.15
N THR A 29 3.30 -21.96 6.19
CA THR A 29 1.96 -21.97 6.78
C THR A 29 1.71 -20.66 7.52
N PHE A 30 1.85 -19.50 6.87
CA PHE A 30 1.90 -18.18 7.52
C PHE A 30 2.59 -18.31 8.88
N GLU A 31 3.78 -18.93 8.87
CA GLU A 31 4.54 -19.13 10.11
C GLU A 31 5.02 -17.75 10.52
N LEU A 32 4.16 -17.02 11.20
CA LEU A 32 4.51 -15.88 12.04
C LEU A 32 5.46 -16.31 13.18
N ARG A 33 5.82 -17.60 13.26
CA ARG A 33 6.94 -18.18 14.01
C ARG A 33 8.30 -18.05 13.31
N GLY A 34 8.37 -17.45 12.12
CA GLY A 34 9.62 -17.15 11.43
C GLY A 34 10.35 -15.96 12.05
N ARG A 35 11.19 -16.21 13.07
CA ARG A 35 12.33 -15.37 13.51
C ARG A 35 12.25 -13.87 13.20
N THR A 36 11.19 -13.17 13.60
CA THR A 36 11.31 -11.73 13.80
C THR A 36 12.04 -11.57 15.12
N SER A 37 13.36 -11.34 15.09
CA SER A 37 14.04 -10.72 16.24
C SER A 37 13.13 -9.60 16.70
N ALA A 38 12.61 -9.66 17.94
CA ALA A 38 11.53 -8.80 18.41
C ALA A 38 11.83 -7.34 18.05
N VAL A 39 11.27 -6.87 16.92
CA VAL A 39 11.51 -5.52 16.44
C VAL A 39 10.73 -4.65 17.40
N SER A 40 11.40 -3.72 18.07
CA SER A 40 10.72 -2.87 19.02
C SER A 40 9.58 -2.12 18.32
N SER A 41 8.44 -1.98 19.00
CA SER A 41 7.28 -1.27 18.46
C SER A 41 7.64 0.14 18.00
N GLY A 42 8.59 0.79 18.68
CA GLY A 42 9.14 2.09 18.27
C GLY A 42 9.87 2.07 16.93
N LYS A 43 10.63 1.01 16.63
CA LYS A 43 11.30 0.87 15.33
C LYS A 43 10.31 0.65 14.20
N LEU A 44 9.27 -0.16 14.42
CA LEU A 44 8.18 -0.35 13.45
C LEU A 44 7.40 0.95 13.21
N PHE A 45 7.11 1.70 14.29
CA PHE A 45 6.45 3.00 14.20
C PHE A 45 7.28 3.98 13.35
N TRP A 46 8.56 4.16 13.67
CA TRP A 46 9.42 5.06 12.91
C TRP A 46 9.61 4.61 11.47
N GLN A 47 9.70 3.31 11.19
CA GLN A 47 9.74 2.81 9.82
C GLN A 47 8.48 3.21 9.04
N GLY A 48 7.30 3.10 9.66
CA GLY A 48 6.03 3.54 9.07
C GLY A 48 5.98 5.05 8.85
N VAL A 49 6.35 5.84 9.87
CA VAL A 49 6.41 7.31 9.78
C VAL A 49 7.35 7.75 8.67
N LEU A 50 8.58 7.24 8.66
CA LEU A 50 9.58 7.64 7.67
C LEU A 50 9.15 7.21 6.26
N SER A 51 8.59 6.01 6.11
CA SER A 51 8.05 5.56 4.82
C SER A 51 6.89 6.42 4.32
N ASN A 52 6.08 6.98 5.22
CA ASN A 52 4.96 7.85 4.85
C ASN A 52 5.45 9.27 4.50
N VAL A 53 6.30 9.86 5.35
CA VAL A 53 6.88 11.19 5.16
C VAL A 53 7.75 11.26 3.89
N LEU A 54 8.54 10.21 3.64
CA LEU A 54 9.37 10.11 2.43
C LEU A 54 8.59 9.75 1.18
N ASN A 55 7.26 9.59 1.24
CA ASN A 55 6.44 9.28 0.08
C ASN A 55 6.09 10.56 -0.69
N PRO A 56 6.78 10.88 -1.81
CA PRO A 56 6.53 12.12 -2.55
C PRO A 56 5.12 12.17 -3.14
N LYS A 57 4.47 11.01 -3.31
CA LYS A 57 3.10 10.93 -3.84
C LYS A 57 2.10 11.66 -2.96
N VAL A 58 2.27 11.59 -1.64
CA VAL A 58 1.39 12.26 -0.67
C VAL A 58 1.53 13.78 -0.81
N ALA A 59 2.78 14.27 -0.84
CA ALA A 59 3.06 15.69 -1.02
C ALA A 59 2.50 16.23 -2.34
N ILE A 60 2.74 15.53 -3.46
CA ILE A 60 2.23 15.92 -4.78
C ILE A 60 0.71 15.91 -4.81
N PHE A 61 0.06 14.92 -4.19
CA PHE A 61 -1.41 14.87 -4.08
C PHE A 61 -1.94 16.11 -3.36
N PHE A 62 -1.40 16.45 -2.19
CA PHE A 62 -1.85 17.63 -1.45
C PHE A 62 -1.60 18.94 -2.19
N LEU A 63 -0.43 19.11 -2.81
CA LEU A 63 -0.14 20.31 -3.62
C LEU A 63 -1.09 20.44 -4.81
N ALA A 64 -1.52 19.33 -5.41
CA ALA A 64 -2.42 19.35 -6.55
C ALA A 64 -3.90 19.53 -6.16
N PHE A 65 -4.34 18.88 -5.07
CA PHE A 65 -5.76 18.82 -4.70
C PHE A 65 -6.15 19.83 -3.63
N LEU A 66 -5.35 20.04 -2.59
CA LEU A 66 -5.74 20.86 -1.44
C LEU A 66 -6.03 22.33 -1.82
N PRO A 67 -5.23 23.00 -2.67
CA PRO A 67 -5.54 24.35 -3.12
C PRO A 67 -6.88 24.48 -3.86
N GLN A 68 -7.40 23.39 -4.44
CA GLN A 68 -8.68 23.39 -5.15
C GLN A 68 -9.88 23.51 -4.22
N PHE A 69 -9.71 23.22 -2.93
CA PHE A 69 -10.75 23.29 -1.90
C PHE A 69 -10.68 24.57 -1.05
N VAL A 70 -9.74 25.46 -1.35
CA VAL A 70 -9.52 26.70 -0.61
C VAL A 70 -10.14 27.86 -1.37
N ASP A 71 -10.83 28.75 -0.65
CA ASP A 71 -11.34 29.98 -1.24
C ASP A 71 -10.18 30.97 -1.43
N GLN A 72 -9.86 31.27 -2.69
CA GLN A 72 -8.76 32.16 -3.05
C GLN A 72 -9.06 33.63 -2.74
N THR A 73 -10.31 33.98 -2.44
CA THR A 73 -10.75 35.35 -2.11
C THR A 73 -10.68 35.65 -0.60
N SER A 74 -10.43 34.63 0.22
CA SER A 74 -10.25 34.72 1.67
C SER A 74 -8.93 35.41 2.03
N SER A 75 -8.92 36.23 3.09
CA SER A 75 -7.69 36.87 3.57
C SER A 75 -6.70 35.90 4.21
N ASN A 76 -7.12 34.67 4.54
CA ASN A 76 -6.30 33.73 5.33
C ASN A 76 -6.26 32.32 4.73
N ILE A 77 -5.75 32.23 3.50
CA ILE A 77 -5.52 31.00 2.74
C ILE A 77 -4.67 29.99 3.53
N ALA A 78 -3.62 30.45 4.21
CA ALA A 78 -2.71 29.57 4.98
C ALA A 78 -3.45 28.83 6.10
N LEU A 79 -4.35 29.52 6.82
CA LEU A 79 -5.14 28.92 7.88
C LEU A 79 -6.10 27.86 7.32
N GLN A 80 -6.80 28.16 6.22
CA GLN A 80 -7.67 27.17 5.55
C GLN A 80 -6.89 25.94 5.08
N MET A 81 -5.70 26.13 4.51
CA MET A 81 -4.84 25.01 4.09
C MET A 81 -4.41 24.14 5.26
N ILE A 82 -4.00 24.75 6.38
CA ILE A 82 -3.63 24.03 7.60
C ILE A 82 -4.83 23.25 8.14
N THR A 83 -6.00 23.87 8.25
CA THR A 83 -7.21 23.21 8.75
C THR A 83 -7.61 22.02 7.89
N LEU A 84 -7.70 22.19 6.56
CA LEU A 84 -8.02 21.11 5.62
C LEU A 84 -6.99 19.98 5.68
N GLY A 85 -5.69 20.33 5.73
CA GLY A 85 -4.60 19.36 5.86
C GLY A 85 -4.70 18.56 7.16
N LEU A 86 -5.00 19.21 8.28
CA LEU A 86 -5.14 18.56 9.58
C LEU A 86 -6.38 17.65 9.63
N THR A 87 -7.51 18.11 9.08
CA THR A 87 -8.73 17.30 8.94
C THR A 87 -8.45 16.05 8.12
N PHE A 88 -7.82 16.17 6.96
CA PHE A 88 -7.45 15.02 6.14
C PHE A 88 -6.50 14.08 6.89
N ALA A 89 -5.48 14.62 7.56
CA ALA A 89 -4.53 13.83 8.33
C ALA A 89 -5.21 13.03 9.46
N LEU A 90 -6.18 13.62 10.15
CA LEU A 90 -6.99 12.95 11.16
C LEU A 90 -7.82 11.80 10.57
N PHE A 91 -8.51 12.03 9.45
CA PHE A 91 -9.23 10.96 8.75
C PHE A 91 -8.29 9.83 8.32
N GLY A 92 -7.13 10.17 7.75
CA GLY A 92 -6.10 9.22 7.37
C GLY A 92 -5.57 8.43 8.55
N LEU A 93 -5.32 9.08 9.69
CA LEU A 93 -4.89 8.44 10.93
C LEU A 93 -5.95 7.46 11.44
N CYS A 94 -7.21 7.89 11.57
CA CYS A 94 -8.30 7.01 12.01
C CYS A 94 -8.44 5.80 11.09
N PHE A 95 -8.42 6.02 9.78
CA PHE A 95 -8.50 4.94 8.79
C PHE A 95 -7.33 3.96 8.93
N LEU A 96 -6.09 4.45 9.01
CA LEU A 96 -4.89 3.61 9.14
C LEU A 96 -4.86 2.85 10.47
N VAL A 97 -5.30 3.46 11.58
CA VAL A 97 -5.40 2.80 12.88
C VAL A 97 -6.43 1.67 12.83
N ILE A 98 -7.60 1.92 12.25
CA ILE A 98 -8.64 0.89 12.06
C ILE A 98 -8.08 -0.26 11.23
N VAL A 99 -7.50 0.03 10.06
CA VAL A 99 -6.91 -0.98 9.19
C VAL A 99 -5.80 -1.74 9.89
N GLY A 100 -4.90 -1.07 10.60
CA GLY A 100 -3.81 -1.69 11.35
C GLY A 100 -4.29 -2.61 12.47
N TYR A 101 -5.31 -2.19 13.22
CA TYR A 101 -5.93 -2.99 14.26
C TYR A 101 -6.58 -4.25 13.69
N PHE A 102 -7.40 -4.12 12.64
CA PHE A 102 -8.04 -5.25 12.00
C PHE A 102 -7.03 -6.17 11.31
N ALA A 103 -5.98 -5.64 10.69
CA ALA A 103 -4.90 -6.44 10.11
C ALA A 103 -4.18 -7.29 11.17
N GLY A 104 -3.92 -6.71 12.36
CA GLY A 104 -3.37 -7.44 13.49
C GLY A 104 -4.32 -8.54 14.00
N ALA A 105 -5.60 -8.21 14.19
CA ALA A 105 -6.62 -9.15 14.63
C ALA A 105 -6.83 -10.31 13.64
N ILE A 106 -6.90 -10.01 12.34
CA ILE A 106 -6.99 -11.00 11.26
C ILE A 106 -5.71 -11.83 11.21
N GLY A 107 -4.53 -11.22 11.37
CA GLY A 107 -3.25 -11.92 11.40
C GLY A 107 -3.21 -12.99 12.50
N VAL A 108 -3.61 -12.64 13.73
CA VAL A 108 -3.71 -13.59 14.85
C VAL A 108 -4.80 -14.64 14.60
N TRP A 109 -5.95 -14.26 14.05
CA TRP A 109 -7.01 -15.23 13.73
C TRP A 109 -6.57 -16.24 12.66
N LEU A 110 -5.79 -15.80 11.67
CA LEU A 110 -5.33 -16.61 10.56
C LEU A 110 -4.25 -17.63 10.96
N THR A 111 -3.42 -17.33 11.97
CA THR A 111 -2.44 -18.31 12.51
C THR A 111 -3.13 -19.51 13.18
N HIS A 112 -4.34 -19.33 13.70
CA HIS A 112 -5.13 -20.41 14.30
C HIS A 112 -5.93 -21.23 13.27
N ARG A 113 -5.94 -20.84 11.99
CA ARG A 113 -6.77 -21.46 10.95
C ARG A 113 -5.98 -21.71 9.63
N PRO A 114 -5.12 -22.75 9.60
CA PRO A 114 -4.21 -23.02 8.48
C PRO A 114 -4.88 -23.35 7.14
N GLN A 115 -6.20 -23.59 7.11
CA GLN A 115 -6.95 -23.78 5.87
C GLN A 115 -7.18 -22.46 5.12
N TYR A 116 -7.32 -21.34 5.84
CA TYR A 116 -7.61 -20.02 5.25
C TYR A 116 -6.34 -19.32 4.74
N THR A 117 -5.17 -19.62 5.30
CA THR A 117 -3.88 -19.15 4.77
C THR A 117 -3.65 -19.64 3.34
N ASN A 118 -4.07 -20.87 3.04
CA ASN A 118 -3.98 -21.44 1.69
C ASN A 118 -4.89 -20.70 0.70
N ILE A 119 -6.13 -20.36 1.10
CA ILE A 119 -7.06 -19.56 0.27
C ILE A 119 -6.48 -18.17 0.01
N LEU A 120 -5.96 -17.50 1.03
CA LEU A 120 -5.36 -16.17 0.90
C LEU A 120 -4.15 -16.19 -0.04
N ARG A 121 -3.36 -17.26 -0.01
CA ARG A 121 -2.22 -17.48 -0.91
C ARG A 121 -2.67 -17.62 -2.36
N TRP A 122 -3.68 -18.45 -2.62
CA TRP A 122 -4.24 -18.62 -3.96
C TRP A 122 -4.86 -17.34 -4.50
N LEU A 123 -5.60 -16.60 -3.66
CA LEU A 123 -6.17 -15.31 -4.02
C LEU A 123 -5.09 -14.28 -4.34
N THR A 124 -4.09 -14.12 -3.48
CA THR A 124 -3.01 -13.15 -3.67
C THR A 124 -2.21 -13.47 -4.93
N GLY A 125 -1.80 -14.73 -5.10
CA GLY A 125 -1.09 -15.18 -6.29
C GLY A 125 -1.92 -15.02 -7.57
N GLY A 126 -3.20 -15.42 -7.52
CA GLY A 126 -4.13 -15.28 -8.64
C GLY A 126 -4.36 -13.82 -9.05
N VAL A 127 -4.55 -12.92 -8.09
CA VAL A 127 -4.70 -11.48 -8.35
C VAL A 127 -3.43 -10.90 -8.97
N LEU A 128 -2.24 -11.23 -8.45
CA LEU A 128 -0.98 -10.73 -9.01
C LEU A 128 -0.74 -11.21 -10.45
N ILE A 129 -1.00 -12.50 -10.72
CA ILE A 129 -0.93 -13.06 -12.08
C ILE A 129 -1.95 -12.39 -12.98
N GLY A 130 -3.20 -12.25 -12.53
CA GLY A 130 -4.27 -11.58 -13.28
C GLY A 130 -3.94 -10.12 -13.60
N LEU A 131 -3.36 -9.38 -12.65
CA LEU A 131 -2.86 -8.03 -12.88
C LEU A 131 -1.69 -8.00 -13.87
N GLY A 132 -0.78 -8.99 -13.80
CA GLY A 132 0.31 -9.15 -14.78
C GLY A 132 -0.21 -9.39 -16.20
N VAL A 133 -1.20 -10.26 -16.36
CA VAL A 133 -1.89 -10.51 -17.64
C VAL A 133 -2.57 -9.25 -18.14
N ARG A 134 -3.36 -8.57 -17.29
CA ARG A 134 -4.02 -7.31 -17.66
C ARG A 134 -3.01 -6.23 -18.07
N LEU A 135 -1.89 -6.12 -17.36
CA LEU A 135 -0.83 -5.18 -17.68
C LEU A 135 -0.19 -5.53 -19.03
N ALA A 136 0.04 -6.81 -19.33
CA ALA A 136 0.57 -7.25 -20.62
C ALA A 136 -0.37 -6.88 -21.77
N LEU A 137 -1.68 -7.13 -21.59
CA LEU A 137 -2.75 -6.86 -22.55
C LEU A 137 -3.13 -5.37 -22.67
N THR A 138 -2.65 -4.51 -21.77
CA THR A 138 -2.87 -3.07 -21.88
C THR A 138 -2.11 -2.52 -23.09
N GLU A 139 -2.81 -2.37 -24.22
CA GLU A 139 -2.35 -1.66 -25.41
C GLU A 139 -2.30 -0.15 -25.13
N ARG A 140 -1.28 0.52 -25.66
CA ARG A 140 -1.13 1.97 -25.55
C ARG A 140 -2.06 2.63 -26.57
N LYS A 141 -3.06 3.39 -26.09
CA LYS A 141 -3.71 4.43 -26.91
C LYS A 141 -2.81 5.65 -27.00
#